data_AF-A0A1I1B551-F1
#
_entry.id   AF-A0A1I1B551-F1
#
_cell.length_a   1.000
_cell.length_b   1.000
_cell.length_c   1.000
_cell.angle_alpha   90.00
_cell.angle_beta   90.00
_cell.angle_gamma   90.00
#
_symmetry.space_group_name_H-M   'P 1'
#
loop_
_entity.id
_entity.type
_entity.pdbx_description
1 polymer ?
#
loop_
_entity_poly.entity_id
_entity_poly.type
_entity_poly.pdbx_seq_one_letter_code
_entity_poly.pdbx_strand_id
1 'polypeptide(L)'
;MFELYFLSIAERFYGIAFPGMIARTRVVSERTIRNWLNGKAVPSDRKRDAFVRRSMSWLQKELIAAKWPEEKREAYLSQLAESRGGASAIIQTLHWGGQDGCPAALDLARRIDALSLALGEQRERNDMAGFVQLFHTAWLTDEHFKNPELKLGPAALRESTNHAMQWGDLALPTTVLLINLQLQLLATLDHEFSARYLPKFEPVPVFHGLFPARTACKSGGPRIRGKVRLPVCKLLDMMACLRYYRLHGKWPAKIPSVSEAAIWMDVLSPMLAKWRMGRQFTVNDFDNAWLDMFKRFPEHSRPSPPAPLLYAAVVLTRLFVIGSVEKNNLSIAEGGAELYLEWWARQRETSEVHLDAPRAGVKTWMSDLR
;
A
#
# COMPACT_ATOMS: atom_id res chain seq x y z
N MET A 1 8.92 6.65 -13.76
CA MET A 1 9.42 6.32 -12.39
C MET A 1 8.27 6.04 -11.44
N PHE A 2 7.27 6.94 -11.35
CA PHE A 2 6.02 6.74 -10.59
C PHE A 2 5.30 5.43 -10.93
N GLU A 3 5.01 5.18 -12.21
CA GLU A 3 4.30 3.95 -12.60
C GLU A 3 5.07 2.68 -12.27
N LEU A 4 6.38 2.63 -12.54
CA LEU A 4 7.22 1.48 -12.18
C LEU A 4 7.23 1.22 -10.66
N TYR A 5 7.10 2.27 -9.85
CA TYR A 5 7.01 2.13 -8.40
C TYR A 5 5.69 1.47 -7.98
N PHE A 6 4.54 1.99 -8.42
CA PHE A 6 3.23 1.40 -8.12
C PHE A 6 3.06 0.00 -8.71
N LEU A 7 3.60 -0.24 -9.91
CA LEU A 7 3.68 -1.58 -10.50
C LEU A 7 4.45 -2.54 -9.60
N SER A 8 5.61 -2.13 -9.06
CA SER A 8 6.37 -2.96 -8.14
C SER A 8 5.63 -3.26 -6.82
N ILE A 9 4.78 -2.33 -6.36
CA ILE A 9 3.87 -2.57 -5.22
C ILE A 9 2.83 -3.62 -5.60
N ALA A 10 2.17 -3.45 -6.76
CA ALA A 10 1.17 -4.39 -7.25
C ALA A 10 1.76 -5.80 -7.43
N GLU A 11 2.94 -5.93 -8.03
CA GLU A 11 3.63 -7.22 -8.21
C GLU A 11 3.89 -7.92 -6.87
N ARG A 12 4.32 -7.15 -5.86
CA ARG A 12 4.54 -7.67 -4.52
C ARG A 12 3.24 -8.07 -3.84
N PHE A 13 2.22 -7.22 -3.95
CA PHE A 13 0.89 -7.42 -3.38
C PHE A 13 0.21 -8.68 -3.95
N TYR A 14 0.27 -8.87 -5.27
CA TYR A 14 -0.39 -9.99 -5.95
C TYR A 14 0.47 -11.25 -6.10
N GLY A 15 1.79 -11.18 -5.89
CA GLY A 15 2.65 -12.37 -6.06
C GLY A 15 3.04 -12.67 -7.50
N ILE A 16 2.77 -11.76 -8.43
CA ILE A 16 2.82 -12.03 -9.87
C ILE A 16 3.47 -10.83 -10.55
N ALA A 17 4.45 -11.06 -11.41
CA ALA A 17 5.04 -10.00 -12.23
C ALA A 17 3.96 -9.34 -13.11
N PHE A 18 4.11 -8.06 -13.44
CA PHE A 18 3.14 -7.30 -14.22
C PHE A 18 2.77 -7.95 -15.56
N PRO A 19 3.72 -8.51 -16.33
CA PRO A 19 3.39 -9.32 -17.51
C PRO A 19 2.47 -10.49 -17.20
N GLY A 20 2.68 -11.18 -16.07
CA GLY A 20 1.87 -12.29 -15.62
C GLY A 20 0.46 -11.83 -15.17
N MET A 21 0.36 -10.67 -14.52
CA MET A 21 -0.93 -10.06 -14.16
C MET A 21 -1.76 -9.77 -15.41
N ILE A 22 -1.15 -9.15 -16.42
CA ILE A 22 -1.78 -8.88 -17.72
C ILE A 22 -2.10 -10.20 -18.44
N ALA A 23 -1.23 -11.20 -18.43
CA ALA A 23 -1.44 -12.48 -19.11
C ALA A 23 -2.63 -13.28 -18.55
N ARG A 24 -3.00 -13.09 -17.28
CA ARG A 24 -4.19 -13.73 -16.67
C ARG A 24 -5.51 -13.34 -17.34
N THR A 25 -5.55 -12.22 -18.05
CA THR A 25 -6.69 -11.81 -18.90
C THR A 25 -6.86 -12.69 -20.14
N ARG A 26 -5.89 -13.59 -20.41
CA ARG A 26 -5.84 -14.54 -21.54
C ARG A 26 -5.91 -13.90 -22.92
N VAL A 27 -5.61 -12.61 -23.04
CA VAL A 27 -5.63 -11.89 -24.33
C VAL A 27 -4.31 -12.02 -25.07
N VAL A 28 -3.20 -11.99 -24.33
CA VAL A 28 -1.84 -12.03 -24.85
C VAL A 28 -0.97 -12.86 -23.93
N SER A 29 -0.04 -13.61 -24.51
CA SER A 29 0.92 -14.38 -23.74
C SER A 29 1.81 -13.45 -22.92
N GLU A 30 2.30 -13.93 -21.77
CA GLU A 30 3.26 -13.20 -20.94
C GLU A 30 4.49 -12.77 -21.75
N ARG A 31 4.97 -13.63 -22.65
CA ARG A 31 6.09 -13.33 -23.56
C ARG A 31 5.78 -12.12 -24.45
N THR A 32 4.57 -12.04 -24.99
CA THR A 32 4.13 -10.90 -25.83
C THR A 32 4.14 -9.61 -25.04
N ILE A 33 3.66 -9.64 -23.80
CA ILE A 33 3.60 -8.46 -22.93
C ILE A 33 5.01 -8.03 -22.52
N ARG A 34 5.90 -8.97 -22.18
CA ARG A 34 7.31 -8.68 -21.95
C ARG A 34 7.97 -8.05 -23.19
N ASN A 35 7.64 -8.51 -24.39
CA ASN A 35 8.16 -7.90 -25.61
C ASN A 35 7.65 -6.46 -25.77
N TRP A 36 6.41 -6.15 -25.38
CA TRP A 36 5.89 -4.79 -25.38
C TRP A 36 6.61 -3.89 -24.38
N LEU A 37 6.76 -4.34 -23.13
CA LEU A 37 7.42 -3.56 -22.08
C LEU A 37 8.91 -3.32 -22.38
N ASN A 38 9.56 -4.24 -23.09
CA ASN A 38 10.96 -4.10 -23.49
C ASN A 38 11.14 -3.29 -24.78
N GLY A 39 10.09 -2.65 -25.32
CA GLY A 39 10.16 -1.88 -26.56
C GLY A 39 10.43 -2.73 -27.81
N LYS A 40 10.36 -4.06 -27.73
CA LYS A 40 10.59 -4.98 -28.85
C LYS A 40 9.39 -5.06 -29.79
N ALA A 41 8.22 -4.59 -29.35
CA ALA A 41 7.02 -4.46 -30.17
C ALA A 41 6.09 -3.41 -29.55
N VAL A 42 5.38 -2.63 -30.38
CA VAL A 42 4.37 -1.68 -29.91
C VAL A 42 2.97 -2.30 -30.10
N PRO A 43 2.11 -2.36 -29.06
CA PRO A 43 0.74 -2.82 -29.24
C PRO A 43 -0.06 -1.81 -30.07
N SER A 44 -0.69 -2.28 -31.15
CA SER A 44 -1.65 -1.47 -31.90
C SER A 44 -2.85 -1.08 -31.01
N ASP A 45 -3.48 0.06 -31.31
CA ASP A 45 -4.64 0.55 -30.54
C ASP A 45 -5.75 -0.50 -30.47
N ARG A 46 -6.03 -1.19 -31.58
CA ARG A 46 -6.96 -2.33 -31.63
C ARG A 46 -6.64 -3.43 -30.62
N LYS A 47 -5.35 -3.74 -30.38
CA LYS A 47 -4.92 -4.73 -29.38
C LYS A 47 -5.08 -4.20 -27.95
N ARG A 48 -4.83 -2.91 -27.73
CA ARG A 48 -5.07 -2.25 -26.43
C ARG A 48 -6.56 -2.25 -26.09
N ASP A 49 -7.43 -1.88 -27.03
CA ASP A 49 -8.89 -1.88 -26.84
C ASP A 49 -9.46 -3.28 -26.62
N ALA A 50 -8.95 -4.26 -27.37
CA ALA A 50 -9.32 -5.67 -27.18
C ALA A 50 -8.89 -6.18 -25.79
N PHE A 51 -7.72 -5.75 -25.31
CA PHE A 51 -7.25 -6.05 -23.96
C PHE A 51 -8.15 -5.44 -22.90
N VAL A 52 -8.38 -4.11 -22.93
CA VAL A 52 -9.22 -3.42 -21.95
C VAL A 52 -10.61 -4.04 -21.86
N ARG A 53 -11.29 -4.26 -22.99
CA ARG A 53 -12.62 -4.88 -23.02
C ARG A 53 -12.66 -6.28 -22.41
N ARG A 54 -11.67 -7.13 -22.71
CA ARG A 54 -11.61 -8.49 -22.17
C ARG A 54 -11.25 -8.52 -20.69
N SER A 55 -10.38 -7.63 -20.23
CA SER A 55 -10.06 -7.45 -18.81
C SER A 55 -11.29 -7.04 -18.01
N MET A 56 -12.07 -6.07 -18.53
CA MET A 56 -13.34 -5.65 -17.92
C MET A 56 -14.38 -6.78 -17.91
N SER A 57 -14.51 -7.52 -19.01
CA SER A 57 -15.41 -8.68 -19.08
C SER A 57 -15.01 -9.80 -18.12
N TRP A 58 -13.71 -10.09 -17.97
CA TRP A 58 -13.22 -11.04 -16.99
C TRP A 58 -13.53 -10.59 -15.56
N LEU A 59 -13.22 -9.34 -15.22
CA LEU A 59 -13.50 -8.78 -13.90
C LEU A 59 -14.99 -8.82 -13.57
N GLN A 60 -15.86 -8.48 -14.53
CA GLN A 60 -17.31 -8.59 -14.37
C GLN A 60 -17.74 -10.02 -14.03
N LYS A 61 -17.16 -11.04 -14.68
CA LYS A 61 -17.43 -12.44 -14.37
C LYS A 61 -16.96 -12.83 -12.97
N GLU A 62 -15.79 -12.38 -12.54
CA GLU A 62 -15.28 -12.63 -11.18
C GLU A 62 -16.18 -11.98 -10.12
N LEU A 63 -16.65 -10.75 -10.35
CA LEU A 63 -17.57 -10.06 -9.42
C LEU A 63 -18.93 -10.76 -9.33
N ILE A 64 -19.43 -11.31 -10.45
CA ILE A 64 -20.65 -12.13 -10.47
C ILE A 64 -20.42 -13.43 -9.68
N ALA A 65 -19.29 -14.11 -9.91
CA ALA A 65 -18.93 -15.33 -9.19
C ALA A 65 -18.77 -15.08 -7.67
N ALA A 66 -18.25 -13.91 -7.29
CA ALA A 66 -18.16 -13.42 -5.92
C ALA A 66 -19.50 -12.91 -5.35
N LYS A 67 -20.60 -13.04 -6.09
CA LYS A 67 -21.97 -12.67 -5.68
C LYS A 67 -22.14 -11.21 -5.25
N TRP A 68 -21.42 -10.28 -5.88
CA TRP A 68 -21.61 -8.86 -5.60
C TRP A 68 -22.99 -8.38 -6.08
N PRO A 69 -23.68 -7.48 -5.35
CA PRO A 69 -24.92 -6.84 -5.82
C PRO A 69 -24.68 -6.08 -7.12
N GLU A 70 -25.66 -6.11 -8.04
CA GLU A 70 -25.54 -5.52 -9.38
C GLU A 70 -25.15 -4.04 -9.35
N GLU A 71 -25.87 -3.22 -8.60
CA GLU A 71 -25.58 -1.79 -8.42
C GLU A 71 -24.14 -1.54 -7.94
N LYS A 72 -23.65 -2.36 -6.99
CA LYS A 72 -22.28 -2.26 -6.48
C LYS A 72 -21.24 -2.68 -7.53
N ARG A 73 -21.54 -3.69 -8.36
CA ARG A 73 -20.67 -4.10 -9.47
C ARG A 73 -20.56 -3.00 -10.51
N GLU A 74 -21.67 -2.41 -10.92
CA GLU A 74 -21.69 -1.34 -11.93
C GLU A 74 -20.96 -0.09 -11.43
N ALA A 75 -21.23 0.34 -10.20
CA ALA A 75 -20.52 1.45 -9.59
C ALA A 75 -19.00 1.19 -9.53
N TYR A 76 -18.59 -0.01 -9.12
CA TYR A 76 -17.18 -0.39 -9.05
C TYR A 76 -16.50 -0.44 -10.44
N LEU A 77 -17.15 -1.04 -11.43
CA LEU A 77 -16.61 -1.12 -12.80
C LEU A 77 -16.51 0.25 -13.45
N SER A 78 -17.49 1.13 -13.25
CA SER A 78 -17.45 2.52 -13.72
C SER A 78 -16.31 3.29 -13.06
N GLN A 79 -16.16 3.18 -11.74
CA GLN A 79 -15.05 3.81 -11.02
C GLN A 79 -13.68 3.30 -11.44
N LEU A 80 -13.55 2.00 -11.77
CA LEU A 80 -12.31 1.42 -12.26
C LEU A 80 -12.00 1.86 -13.69
N ALA A 81 -13.00 2.01 -14.55
CA ALA A 81 -12.83 2.57 -15.89
C ALA A 81 -12.36 4.05 -15.84
N GLU A 82 -12.71 4.78 -14.78
CA GLU A 82 -12.22 6.13 -14.52
C GLU A 82 -10.81 6.17 -13.92
N SER A 83 -10.31 5.06 -13.35
CA SER A 83 -8.97 4.97 -12.78
C SER A 83 -7.92 4.95 -13.89
N ARG A 84 -7.21 6.06 -14.04
CA ARG A 84 -6.18 6.22 -15.09
C ARG A 84 -4.79 5.77 -14.66
N GLY A 85 -4.57 5.39 -13.40
CA GLY A 85 -3.25 4.99 -12.91
C GLY A 85 -3.26 3.94 -11.81
N GLY A 86 -2.05 3.55 -11.38
CA GLY A 86 -1.83 2.41 -10.50
C GLY A 86 -2.23 2.67 -9.05
N ALA A 87 -2.16 3.90 -8.56
CA ALA A 87 -2.47 4.21 -7.17
C ALA A 87 -3.98 4.07 -6.92
N SER A 88 -4.82 4.73 -7.73
CA SER A 88 -6.27 4.68 -7.60
C SER A 88 -6.83 3.27 -7.83
N ALA A 89 -6.26 2.54 -8.80
CA ALA A 89 -6.61 1.14 -9.03
C ALA A 89 -6.35 0.27 -7.78
N ILE A 90 -5.19 0.42 -7.12
CA ILE A 90 -4.90 -0.33 -5.89
C ILE A 90 -5.89 0.05 -4.79
N ILE A 91 -6.09 1.35 -4.51
CA ILE A 91 -7.03 1.79 -3.46
C ILE A 91 -8.45 1.27 -3.72
N GLN A 92 -8.91 1.25 -4.97
CA GLN A 92 -10.18 0.64 -5.34
C GLN A 92 -10.21 -0.87 -5.11
N THR A 93 -9.12 -1.59 -5.36
CA THR A 93 -9.06 -3.04 -5.06
C THR A 93 -9.09 -3.33 -3.55
N LEU A 94 -8.56 -2.43 -2.71
CA LEU A 94 -8.68 -2.56 -1.25
C LEU A 94 -10.13 -2.46 -0.75
N HIS A 95 -11.05 -1.98 -1.60
CA HIS A 95 -12.48 -1.87 -1.34
C HIS A 95 -13.25 -3.20 -1.47
N TRP A 96 -12.57 -4.31 -1.82
CA TRP A 96 -13.20 -5.63 -1.88
C TRP A 96 -13.71 -6.08 -0.49
N GLY A 97 -14.99 -5.80 -0.21
CA GLY A 97 -15.62 -6.08 1.08
C GLY A 97 -16.96 -5.39 1.37
N GLY A 98 -17.48 -4.54 0.48
CA GLY A 98 -18.91 -4.21 0.43
C GLY A 98 -19.45 -3.16 1.41
N GLN A 99 -18.61 -2.37 2.08
CA GLN A 99 -19.05 -1.13 2.78
C GLN A 99 -18.24 0.07 2.29
N ASP A 100 -18.86 1.26 2.36
CA ASP A 100 -18.43 2.59 1.88
C ASP A 100 -16.92 2.80 1.77
N GLY A 101 -16.49 3.44 0.68
CA GLY A 101 -15.10 3.54 0.21
C GLY A 101 -14.09 4.06 1.23
N CYS A 102 -12.84 4.13 0.78
CA CYS A 102 -11.86 5.08 1.32
C CYS A 102 -11.86 6.30 0.38
N PRO A 103 -12.92 7.13 0.36
CA PRO A 103 -13.08 8.21 -0.62
C PRO A 103 -11.93 9.22 -0.57
N ALA A 104 -11.43 9.56 0.62
CA ALA A 104 -10.34 10.53 0.74
C ALA A 104 -9.02 9.96 0.19
N ALA A 105 -8.70 8.71 0.54
CA ALA A 105 -7.53 8.03 -0.01
C ALA A 105 -7.67 7.83 -1.53
N LEU A 106 -8.88 7.55 -2.03
CA LEU A 106 -9.12 7.40 -3.46
C LEU A 106 -8.98 8.72 -4.23
N ASP A 107 -9.49 9.83 -3.70
CA ASP A 107 -9.32 11.15 -4.31
C ASP A 107 -7.83 11.53 -4.40
N LEU A 108 -7.09 11.35 -3.30
CA LEU A 108 -5.66 11.60 -3.29
C LEU A 108 -4.92 10.68 -4.28
N ALA A 109 -5.27 9.39 -4.33
CA ALA A 109 -4.67 8.45 -5.28
C ALA A 109 -4.93 8.86 -6.74
N ARG A 110 -6.12 9.38 -7.06
CA ARG A 110 -6.44 9.92 -8.40
C ARG A 110 -5.61 11.16 -8.74
N ARG A 111 -5.36 12.06 -7.78
CA ARG A 111 -4.46 13.21 -7.96
C ARG A 111 -3.02 12.77 -8.22
N ILE A 112 -2.54 11.77 -7.47
CA ILE A 112 -1.21 11.17 -7.66
C ILE A 112 -1.10 10.55 -9.06
N ASP A 113 -2.12 9.80 -9.49
CA ASP A 113 -2.14 9.20 -10.83
C ASP A 113 -2.14 10.27 -11.93
N ALA A 114 -2.95 11.32 -11.79
CA ALA A 114 -2.98 12.42 -12.74
C ALA A 114 -1.62 13.14 -12.85
N LEU A 115 -0.96 13.40 -11.71
CA LEU A 115 0.38 13.96 -11.69
C LEU A 115 1.40 13.01 -12.34
N SER A 116 1.35 11.72 -12.01
CA SER A 116 2.23 10.70 -12.58
C SER A 116 2.13 10.65 -14.11
N LEU A 117 0.90 10.65 -14.64
CA LEU A 117 0.63 10.67 -16.08
C LEU A 117 1.17 11.94 -16.72
N ALA A 118 0.88 13.10 -16.15
CA ALA A 118 1.38 14.38 -16.66
C ALA A 118 2.91 14.41 -16.70
N LEU A 119 3.58 13.98 -15.62
CA LEU A 119 5.05 13.87 -15.58
C LEU A 119 5.57 12.89 -16.64
N GLY A 120 4.87 11.77 -16.85
CA GLY A 120 5.18 10.79 -17.90
C GLY A 120 5.10 11.39 -19.30
N GLU A 121 4.00 12.09 -19.62
CA GLU A 121 3.80 12.75 -20.91
C GLU A 121 4.88 13.81 -21.20
N GLN A 122 5.24 14.63 -20.21
CA GLN A 122 6.32 15.61 -20.39
C GLN A 122 7.66 14.93 -20.62
N ARG A 123 7.93 13.82 -19.92
CA ARG A 123 9.14 13.03 -20.12
C ARG A 123 9.21 12.43 -21.53
N GLU A 124 8.10 11.91 -22.05
CA GLU A 124 7.99 11.34 -23.40
C GLU A 124 8.21 12.39 -24.49
N ARG A 125 7.70 13.61 -24.28
CA ARG A 125 7.91 14.76 -25.18
C ARG A 125 9.30 15.39 -25.05
N ASN A 126 10.12 14.91 -24.12
CA ASN A 126 11.39 15.52 -23.72
C ASN A 126 11.24 17.01 -23.32
N ASP A 127 10.09 17.38 -22.75
CA ASP A 127 9.81 18.74 -22.26
C ASP A 127 10.16 18.85 -20.77
N MET A 128 11.39 19.31 -20.50
CA MET A 128 11.86 19.49 -19.13
C MET A 128 11.18 20.67 -18.43
N ALA A 129 10.90 21.76 -19.15
CA ALA A 129 10.28 22.94 -18.56
C ALA A 129 8.85 22.63 -18.10
N GLY A 130 8.08 21.93 -18.93
CA GLY A 130 6.76 21.42 -18.56
C GLY A 130 6.81 20.44 -17.38
N PHE A 131 7.85 19.59 -17.32
CA PHE A 131 8.05 18.68 -16.18
C PHE A 131 8.34 19.45 -14.88
N VAL A 132 9.19 20.48 -14.93
CA VAL A 132 9.50 21.34 -13.77
C VAL A 132 8.25 22.06 -13.28
N GLN A 133 7.44 22.61 -14.19
CA GLN A 133 6.20 23.30 -13.84
C GLN A 133 5.24 22.43 -13.01
N LEU A 134 5.22 21.12 -13.23
CA LEU A 134 4.36 20.20 -12.48
C LEU A 134 4.74 20.08 -10.99
N PHE A 135 6.01 20.30 -10.61
CA PHE A 135 6.43 20.40 -9.21
C PHE A 135 5.88 21.64 -8.48
N HIS A 136 5.37 22.61 -9.24
CA HIS A 136 4.80 23.87 -8.76
C HIS A 136 3.27 23.91 -8.81
N THR A 137 2.63 22.74 -8.98
CA THR A 137 1.16 22.64 -8.88
C THR A 137 0.66 23.01 -7.48
N ALA A 138 -0.51 23.66 -7.41
CA ALA A 138 -0.99 24.35 -6.21
C ALA A 138 -1.20 23.43 -4.99
N TRP A 139 -1.50 22.15 -5.20
CA TRP A 139 -1.71 21.20 -4.10
C TRP A 139 -0.41 20.59 -3.57
N LEU A 140 0.72 20.77 -4.28
CA LEU A 140 2.03 20.40 -3.80
C LEU A 140 2.62 21.56 -2.98
N THR A 141 2.89 21.28 -1.72
CA THR A 141 3.57 22.18 -0.78
C THR A 141 5.03 21.77 -0.60
N ASP A 142 5.83 22.63 0.02
CA ASP A 142 7.25 22.35 0.28
C ASP A 142 7.46 21.09 1.11
N GLU A 143 6.50 20.74 1.96
CA GLU A 143 6.50 19.51 2.75
C GLU A 143 6.59 18.23 1.91
N HIS A 144 6.09 18.25 0.68
CA HIS A 144 6.23 17.11 -0.24
C HIS A 144 7.69 16.90 -0.70
N PHE A 145 8.56 17.89 -0.47
CA PHE A 145 9.98 17.86 -0.79
C PHE A 145 10.84 17.67 0.47
N LYS A 146 10.25 17.30 1.61
CA LYS A 146 10.98 17.03 2.84
C LYS A 146 11.68 15.68 2.77
N ASN A 147 12.97 15.66 3.06
CA ASN A 147 13.75 14.44 3.26
C ASN A 147 14.67 14.62 4.49
N PRO A 148 14.43 13.88 5.60
CA PRO A 148 15.24 13.98 6.81
C PRO A 148 16.72 13.65 6.62
N GLU A 149 17.08 12.87 5.60
CA GLU A 149 18.46 12.48 5.31
C GLU A 149 19.22 13.56 4.52
N LEU A 150 18.51 14.54 3.94
CA LEU A 150 19.12 15.63 3.20
C LEU A 150 19.37 16.83 4.12
N LYS A 151 20.56 17.43 3.98
CA LYS A 151 20.86 18.73 4.61
C LYS A 151 20.10 19.89 3.97
N LEU A 152 19.59 19.69 2.76
CA LEU A 152 18.86 20.70 2.01
C LEU A 152 17.43 20.80 2.56
N GLY A 153 16.98 22.01 2.85
CA GLY A 153 15.60 22.25 3.29
C GLY A 153 14.57 21.93 2.19
N PRO A 154 13.30 21.66 2.54
CA PRO A 154 12.28 21.26 1.58
C PRO A 154 12.02 22.30 0.47
N ALA A 155 11.94 23.58 0.84
CA ALA A 155 11.79 24.68 -0.11
C ALA A 155 12.97 24.75 -1.10
N ALA A 156 14.21 24.60 -0.60
CA ALA A 156 15.40 24.64 -1.44
C ALA A 156 15.51 23.43 -2.38
N LEU A 157 15.05 22.24 -1.95
CA LEU A 157 14.97 21.07 -2.84
C LEU A 157 13.94 21.29 -3.96
N ARG A 158 12.78 21.88 -3.63
CA ARG A 158 11.77 22.26 -4.63
C ARG A 158 12.33 23.28 -5.60
N GLU A 159 12.97 24.33 -5.09
CA GLU A 159 13.55 25.41 -5.90
C GLU A 159 14.68 24.91 -6.81
N SER A 160 15.46 23.91 -6.39
CA SER A 160 16.49 23.31 -7.25
C SER A 160 15.95 22.71 -8.56
N THR A 161 14.65 22.38 -8.62
CA THR A 161 14.02 21.90 -9.86
C THR A 161 13.99 22.97 -10.95
N ASN A 162 13.91 24.26 -10.57
CA ASN A 162 13.95 25.39 -11.52
C ASN A 162 15.32 25.57 -12.17
N HIS A 163 16.36 25.02 -11.55
CA HIS A 163 17.75 25.11 -12.02
C HIS A 163 18.24 23.82 -12.69
N ALA A 164 17.35 22.85 -12.93
CA ALA A 164 17.70 21.61 -13.60
C ALA A 164 18.14 21.89 -15.05
N MET A 165 19.34 21.41 -15.41
CA MET A 165 19.89 21.51 -16.76
C MET A 165 19.78 20.20 -17.52
N GLN A 166 19.63 19.08 -16.80
CA GLN A 166 19.50 17.74 -17.33
C GLN A 166 18.49 16.92 -16.52
N TRP A 167 17.93 15.87 -17.12
CA TRP A 167 16.98 14.98 -16.46
C TRP A 167 17.52 14.32 -15.19
N GLY A 168 18.83 14.15 -15.09
CA GLY A 168 19.49 13.62 -13.89
C GLY A 168 19.30 14.51 -12.66
N ASP A 169 19.24 15.83 -12.84
CA ASP A 169 19.10 16.80 -11.76
C ASP A 169 17.71 16.69 -11.09
N LEU A 170 16.71 16.23 -11.84
CA LEU A 170 15.34 16.04 -11.37
C LEU A 170 15.14 14.71 -10.62
N ALA A 171 16.10 13.78 -10.67
CA ALA A 171 15.92 12.44 -10.11
C ALA A 171 15.68 12.44 -8.59
N LEU A 172 16.46 13.24 -7.85
CA LEU A 172 16.34 13.34 -6.39
C LEU A 172 15.02 14.04 -5.97
N PRO A 173 14.68 15.25 -6.46
CA PRO A 173 13.39 15.88 -6.16
C PRO A 173 12.18 14.99 -6.51
N THR A 174 12.22 14.32 -7.67
CA THR A 174 11.17 13.37 -8.07
C THR A 174 11.02 12.24 -7.07
N THR A 175 12.14 11.68 -6.60
CA THR A 175 12.15 10.56 -5.64
C THR A 175 11.62 10.99 -4.28
N VAL A 176 12.01 12.17 -3.79
CA VAL A 176 11.53 12.70 -2.51
C VAL A 176 10.03 13.00 -2.57
N LEU A 177 9.56 13.63 -3.66
CA LEU A 177 8.15 13.88 -3.92
C LEU A 177 7.35 12.57 -3.90
N LEU A 178 7.84 11.55 -4.60
CA LEU A 178 7.23 10.22 -4.66
C LEU A 178 7.03 9.58 -3.29
N ILE A 179 8.07 9.60 -2.46
CA ILE A 179 8.04 9.01 -1.12
C ILE A 179 7.02 9.76 -0.26
N ASN A 180 7.03 11.09 -0.28
CA ASN A 180 6.08 11.89 0.50
C ASN A 180 4.63 11.70 0.06
N LEU A 181 4.35 11.66 -1.24
CA LEU A 181 3.00 11.37 -1.76
C LEU A 181 2.51 9.99 -1.31
N GLN A 182 3.41 9.00 -1.29
CA GLN A 182 3.06 7.66 -0.82
C GLN A 182 2.81 7.61 0.70
N LEU A 183 3.59 8.34 1.49
CA LEU A 183 3.38 8.46 2.95
C LEU A 183 2.10 9.23 3.26
N GLN A 184 1.80 10.30 2.52
CA GLN A 184 0.54 11.02 2.61
C GLN A 184 -0.64 10.10 2.28
N LEU A 185 -0.56 9.33 1.19
CA LEU A 185 -1.60 8.37 0.83
C LEU A 185 -1.80 7.29 1.92
N LEU A 186 -0.71 6.76 2.48
CA LEU A 186 -0.81 5.82 3.61
C LEU A 186 -1.45 6.47 4.84
N ALA A 187 -1.11 7.72 5.14
CA ALA A 187 -1.66 8.45 6.28
C ALA A 187 -3.16 8.72 6.12
N THR A 188 -3.60 9.17 4.94
CA THR A 188 -5.02 9.33 4.62
C THR A 188 -5.77 7.99 4.73
N LEU A 189 -5.18 6.92 4.19
CA LEU A 189 -5.76 5.58 4.28
C LEU A 189 -5.83 5.05 5.73
N ASP A 190 -4.84 5.36 6.58
CA ASP A 190 -4.81 4.96 7.99
C ASP A 190 -5.94 5.61 8.79
N HIS A 191 -6.26 6.88 8.51
CA HIS A 191 -7.42 7.57 9.12
C HIS A 191 -8.74 6.89 8.77
N GLU A 192 -8.99 6.65 7.49
CA GLU A 192 -10.21 5.98 7.02
C GLU A 192 -10.28 4.53 7.51
N PHE A 193 -9.14 3.83 7.52
CA PHE A 193 -9.02 2.49 8.08
C PHE A 193 -9.38 2.46 9.57
N SER A 194 -8.80 3.35 10.37
CA SER A 194 -8.98 3.39 11.82
C SER A 194 -10.43 3.67 12.19
N ALA A 195 -11.06 4.65 11.54
CA ALA A 195 -12.46 4.96 11.78
C ALA A 195 -13.41 3.81 11.43
N ARG A 196 -13.04 2.97 10.45
CA ARG A 196 -13.88 1.84 10.02
C ARG A 196 -13.64 0.56 10.80
N TYR A 197 -12.39 0.17 11.01
CA TYR A 197 -12.03 -1.10 11.65
C TYR A 197 -12.00 -0.99 13.17
N LEU A 198 -11.77 0.22 13.69
CA LEU A 198 -11.60 0.52 15.11
C LEU A 198 -12.49 1.69 15.56
N PRO A 199 -13.79 1.74 15.18
CA PRO A 199 -14.67 2.91 15.37
C PRO A 199 -14.90 3.30 16.83
N LYS A 200 -14.59 2.40 17.77
CA LYS A 200 -14.76 2.65 19.21
C LYS A 200 -13.57 3.37 19.82
N PHE A 201 -12.42 3.36 19.14
CA PHE A 201 -11.17 3.89 19.65
C PHE A 201 -10.87 5.27 19.10
N GLU A 202 -10.10 6.03 19.87
CA GLU A 202 -9.49 7.26 19.38
C GLU A 202 -8.59 6.98 18.16
N PRO A 203 -8.53 7.90 17.18
CA PRO A 203 -7.69 7.73 16.01
C PRO A 203 -6.23 7.72 16.46
N VAL A 204 -5.51 6.67 16.05
CA VAL A 204 -4.06 6.54 16.23
C VAL A 204 -3.45 6.11 14.91
N PRO A 205 -2.15 6.38 14.68
CA PRO A 205 -1.47 5.92 13.48
C PRO A 205 -1.24 4.40 13.53
N VAL A 206 -2.23 3.59 13.15
CA VAL A 206 -2.14 2.12 13.21
C VAL A 206 -1.03 1.61 12.29
N PHE A 207 -0.86 2.21 11.11
CA PHE A 207 0.16 1.80 10.15
C PHE A 207 1.59 2.11 10.63
N HIS A 208 1.76 3.04 11.58
CA HIS A 208 3.06 3.26 12.23
C HIS A 208 3.57 1.98 12.90
N GLY A 209 2.66 1.15 13.45
CA GLY A 209 2.99 -0.15 14.04
C GLY A 209 3.69 -1.12 13.07
N LEU A 210 3.51 -0.93 11.76
CA LEU A 210 4.06 -1.76 10.68
C LEU A 210 5.47 -1.35 10.23
N PHE A 211 5.99 -0.19 10.62
CA PHE A 211 7.32 0.25 10.19
C PHE A 211 8.40 -0.79 10.53
N PRO A 212 9.36 -1.06 9.65
CA PRO A 212 10.43 -2.00 9.97
C PRO A 212 11.20 -1.52 11.21
N ALA A 213 11.62 -2.45 12.07
CA ALA A 213 12.36 -2.11 13.29
C ALA A 213 13.52 -3.07 13.51
N ARG A 214 14.62 -2.57 14.09
CA ARG A 214 15.72 -3.43 14.53
C ARG A 214 15.29 -4.21 15.76
N THR A 215 15.59 -5.50 15.79
CA THR A 215 15.36 -6.33 16.97
C THR A 215 16.51 -6.12 17.94
N ALA A 216 16.23 -5.95 19.23
CA ALA A 216 17.26 -5.89 20.26
C ALA A 216 17.98 -7.24 20.31
N CYS A 217 19.14 -7.35 19.66
CA CYS A 217 19.97 -8.55 19.78
C CYS A 217 20.64 -8.56 21.15
N LYS A 218 20.35 -9.58 21.96
CA LYS A 218 21.24 -9.95 23.06
C LYS A 218 22.59 -10.36 22.44
N SER A 219 23.66 -9.75 22.92
CA SER A 219 25.05 -10.02 22.50
C SER A 219 25.35 -11.52 22.60
N GLY A 220 25.85 -12.12 21.51
CA GLY A 220 26.45 -13.48 21.52
C GLY A 220 25.73 -14.62 20.78
N GLY A 221 24.55 -14.42 20.18
CA GLY A 221 23.85 -15.47 19.42
C GLY A 221 24.29 -15.58 17.94
N PRO A 222 24.26 -16.77 17.31
CA PRO A 222 24.73 -16.95 15.93
C PRO A 222 23.81 -16.29 14.88
N ARG A 223 24.46 -15.54 13.98
CA ARG A 223 24.06 -15.03 12.64
C ARG A 223 22.60 -14.59 12.41
N ILE A 224 22.41 -13.26 12.44
CA ILE A 224 21.63 -12.35 11.55
C ILE A 224 20.11 -12.61 11.33
N ARG A 225 19.61 -13.84 11.40
CA ARG A 225 18.17 -14.14 11.37
C ARG A 225 17.49 -13.47 12.57
N GLY A 226 16.52 -12.60 12.27
CA GLY A 226 15.77 -11.88 13.30
C GLY A 226 16.42 -10.60 13.80
N LYS A 227 17.37 -9.97 13.07
CA LYS A 227 17.87 -8.61 13.39
C LYS A 227 16.93 -7.48 12.99
N VAL A 228 16.03 -7.73 12.05
CA VAL A 228 15.02 -6.77 11.57
C VAL A 228 13.65 -7.44 11.64
N ARG A 229 12.69 -6.77 12.29
CA ARG A 229 11.27 -7.10 12.19
C ARG A 229 10.72 -6.42 10.96
N LEU A 230 10.45 -7.22 9.93
CA LEU A 230 9.89 -6.76 8.66
C LEU A 230 8.42 -6.34 8.82
N PRO A 231 7.90 -5.44 7.96
CA PRO A 231 6.50 -5.02 8.01
C PRO A 231 5.51 -6.18 7.93
N VAL A 232 5.77 -7.20 7.09
CA VAL A 232 4.93 -8.41 7.01
C VAL A 232 4.93 -9.20 8.33
N CYS A 233 6.05 -9.25 9.05
CA CYS A 233 6.11 -9.89 10.37
C CYS A 233 5.21 -9.17 11.37
N LYS A 234 5.25 -7.82 11.36
CA LYS A 234 4.41 -6.96 12.20
C LYS A 234 2.93 -7.02 11.81
N LEU A 235 2.62 -7.16 10.51
CA LEU A 235 1.27 -7.40 10.01
C LEU A 235 0.67 -8.69 10.58
N LEU A 236 1.42 -9.79 10.51
CA LEU A 236 0.98 -11.08 11.05
C LEU A 236 0.74 -11.02 12.57
N ASP A 237 1.61 -10.30 13.29
CA ASP A 237 1.42 -10.03 14.73
C ASP A 237 0.12 -9.23 14.98
N MET A 238 -0.12 -8.19 14.19
CA MET A 238 -1.33 -7.37 14.31
C MET A 238 -2.61 -8.13 13.94
N MET A 239 -2.58 -8.99 12.93
CA MET A 239 -3.70 -9.89 12.60
C MET A 239 -4.05 -10.78 13.80
N ALA A 240 -3.04 -11.38 14.44
CA ALA A 240 -3.24 -12.21 15.62
C ALA A 240 -3.85 -11.41 16.79
N CYS A 241 -3.36 -10.19 17.03
CA CYS A 241 -3.93 -9.29 18.03
C CYS A 241 -5.38 -8.89 17.72
N LEU A 242 -5.70 -8.58 16.46
CA LEU A 242 -7.06 -8.23 16.02
C LEU A 242 -8.02 -9.40 16.22
N ARG A 243 -7.59 -10.63 15.92
CA ARG A 243 -8.39 -11.82 16.23
C ARG A 243 -8.61 -11.99 17.72
N TYR A 244 -7.56 -11.84 18.52
CA TYR A 244 -7.69 -11.94 19.98
C TYR A 244 -8.71 -10.90 20.51
N TYR A 245 -8.58 -9.65 20.07
CA TYR A 245 -9.51 -8.57 20.42
C TYR A 245 -10.96 -8.91 20.05
N ARG A 246 -11.18 -9.43 18.83
CA ARG A 246 -12.54 -9.81 18.39
C ARG A 246 -13.14 -10.94 19.21
N LEU A 247 -12.34 -11.88 19.70
CA LEU A 247 -12.79 -13.00 20.53
C LEU A 247 -13.07 -12.60 21.99
N HIS A 248 -12.25 -11.70 22.55
CA HIS A 248 -12.25 -11.42 23.99
C HIS A 248 -12.75 -10.02 24.35
N GLY A 249 -13.00 -9.16 23.37
CA GLY A 249 -13.41 -7.77 23.57
C GLY A 249 -12.33 -6.84 24.14
N LYS A 250 -11.10 -7.34 24.33
CA LYS A 250 -9.95 -6.59 24.87
C LYS A 250 -8.67 -6.94 24.15
N TRP A 251 -7.73 -6.00 24.10
CA TRP A 251 -6.43 -6.22 23.48
C TRP A 251 -5.61 -7.25 24.28
N PRO A 252 -4.81 -8.11 23.62
CA PRO A 252 -3.99 -9.05 24.35
C PRO A 252 -2.83 -8.32 25.05
N ALA A 253 -2.53 -8.70 26.30
CA ALA A 253 -1.40 -8.14 27.05
C ALA A 253 -0.03 -8.49 26.43
N LYS A 254 0.03 -9.55 25.62
CA LYS A 254 1.21 -9.98 24.87
C LYS A 254 0.78 -10.42 23.47
N ILE A 255 1.64 -10.21 22.48
CA ILE A 255 1.41 -10.70 21.11
C ILE A 255 1.20 -12.23 21.17
N PRO A 256 0.12 -12.77 20.58
CA PRO A 256 -0.10 -14.21 20.51
C PRO A 256 1.10 -14.95 19.92
N SER A 257 1.37 -16.16 20.41
CA SER A 257 2.56 -16.90 20.00
C SER A 257 2.51 -17.32 18.52
N VAL A 258 3.66 -17.56 17.89
CA VAL A 258 3.71 -18.02 16.48
C VAL A 258 2.95 -19.33 16.30
N SER A 259 3.07 -20.27 17.25
CA SER A 259 2.35 -21.54 17.21
C SER A 259 0.84 -21.36 17.29
N GLU A 260 0.38 -20.44 18.15
CA GLU A 260 -1.04 -20.12 18.30
C GLU A 260 -1.60 -19.43 17.04
N ALA A 261 -0.88 -18.44 16.51
CA ALA A 261 -1.25 -17.77 15.27
C ALA A 261 -1.29 -18.75 14.07
N ALA A 262 -0.35 -19.69 13.99
CA ALA A 262 -0.32 -20.73 12.96
C ALA A 262 -1.57 -21.62 13.00
N ILE A 263 -2.01 -22.02 14.20
CA ILE A 263 -3.25 -22.79 14.39
C ILE A 263 -4.46 -21.98 13.93
N TRP A 264 -4.52 -20.68 14.23
CA TRP A 264 -5.64 -19.85 13.79
C TRP A 264 -5.67 -19.65 12.28
N MET A 265 -4.52 -19.41 11.66
CA MET A 265 -4.41 -19.22 10.21
C MET A 265 -4.49 -20.53 9.42
N ASP A 266 -4.58 -21.67 10.10
CA ASP A 266 -4.55 -23.02 9.51
C ASP A 266 -3.36 -23.25 8.57
N VAL A 267 -2.18 -22.78 8.99
CA VAL A 267 -0.92 -22.94 8.24
C VAL A 267 0.11 -23.67 9.07
N LEU A 268 1.01 -24.39 8.39
CA LEU A 268 2.16 -25.00 9.05
C LEU A 268 3.05 -23.91 9.68
N SER A 269 3.46 -24.06 10.94
CA SER A 269 4.37 -23.12 11.63
C SER A 269 5.63 -22.76 10.83
N PRO A 270 6.28 -23.68 10.08
CA PRO A 270 7.37 -23.34 9.19
C PRO A 270 6.99 -22.38 8.05
N MET A 271 5.76 -22.43 7.54
CA MET A 271 5.28 -21.48 6.52
C MET A 271 5.12 -20.08 7.12
N LEU A 272 4.47 -19.98 8.28
CA LEU A 272 4.32 -18.71 8.99
C LEU A 272 5.69 -18.10 9.33
N ALA A 273 6.64 -18.92 9.77
CA ALA A 273 8.01 -18.48 10.00
C ALA A 273 8.67 -17.94 8.72
N LYS A 274 8.46 -18.57 7.56
CA LYS A 274 8.99 -18.09 6.27
C LYS A 274 8.42 -16.71 5.91
N TRP A 275 7.11 -16.49 6.04
CA TRP A 275 6.51 -15.17 5.79
C TRP A 275 7.08 -14.09 6.72
N ARG A 276 7.21 -14.40 8.02
CA ARG A 276 7.84 -13.48 9.00
C ARG A 276 9.29 -13.15 8.67
N MET A 277 10.01 -14.05 8.00
CA MET A 277 11.39 -13.85 7.57
C MET A 277 11.53 -13.20 6.18
N GLY A 278 10.43 -12.75 5.57
CA GLY A 278 10.47 -12.00 4.32
C GLY A 278 10.24 -12.84 3.06
N ARG A 279 9.80 -14.10 3.19
CA ARG A 279 9.13 -14.75 2.06
C ARG A 279 7.93 -13.88 1.67
N GLN A 280 7.70 -13.76 0.36
CA GLN A 280 6.55 -13.03 -0.16
C GLN A 280 5.25 -13.56 0.46
N PHE A 281 4.42 -12.63 0.91
CA PHE A 281 3.11 -12.85 1.50
C PHE A 281 2.11 -12.04 0.67
N THR A 282 1.34 -12.74 -0.15
CA THR A 282 0.48 -12.16 -1.18
C THR A 282 -0.91 -11.84 -0.63
N VAL A 283 -1.72 -11.09 -1.38
CA VAL A 283 -3.13 -10.86 -1.07
C VAL A 283 -3.92 -12.17 -0.92
N ASN A 284 -3.65 -13.17 -1.76
CA ASN A 284 -4.28 -14.47 -1.64
C ASN A 284 -3.86 -15.19 -0.35
N ASP A 285 -2.58 -15.14 0.02
CA ASP A 285 -2.09 -15.72 1.28
C ASP A 285 -2.75 -15.02 2.48
N PHE A 286 -2.88 -13.69 2.42
CA PHE A 286 -3.49 -12.86 3.45
C PHE A 286 -4.98 -13.14 3.61
N ASP A 287 -5.74 -13.16 2.51
CA ASP A 287 -7.17 -13.41 2.51
C ASP A 287 -7.47 -14.83 3.03
N ASN A 288 -6.74 -15.83 2.57
CA ASN A 288 -6.89 -17.21 3.06
C ASN A 288 -6.57 -17.30 4.55
N ALA A 289 -5.43 -16.76 5.00
CA ALA A 289 -5.06 -16.76 6.41
C ALA A 289 -6.10 -16.04 7.27
N TRP A 290 -6.66 -14.92 6.80
CA TRP A 290 -7.71 -14.18 7.52
C TRP A 290 -9.03 -14.96 7.56
N LEU A 291 -9.45 -15.55 6.45
CA LEU A 291 -10.65 -16.38 6.40
C LEU A 291 -10.53 -17.58 7.33
N ASP A 292 -9.38 -18.26 7.33
CA ASP A 292 -9.11 -19.39 8.21
C ASP A 292 -9.12 -19.00 9.69
N MET A 293 -8.59 -17.82 10.02
CA MET A 293 -8.72 -17.25 11.36
C MET A 293 -10.19 -17.21 11.76
N PHE A 294 -11.08 -16.64 10.94
CA PHE A 294 -12.48 -16.46 11.33
C PHE A 294 -13.43 -17.58 10.85
N LYS A 295 -12.94 -18.72 10.33
CA LYS A 295 -13.80 -19.76 9.75
C LYS A 295 -14.81 -20.38 10.71
N ARG A 296 -14.50 -20.40 12.01
CA ARG A 296 -15.41 -20.89 13.05
C ARG A 296 -16.57 -19.93 13.36
N PHE A 297 -16.48 -18.68 12.94
CA PHE A 297 -17.58 -17.73 13.08
C PHE A 297 -18.60 -17.94 11.96
N PRO A 298 -19.90 -17.68 12.22
CA PRO A 298 -20.91 -17.62 11.17
C PRO A 298 -20.49 -16.65 10.06
N GLU A 299 -20.75 -16.98 8.79
CA GLU A 299 -20.27 -16.21 7.63
C GLU A 299 -20.65 -14.72 7.70
N HIS A 300 -21.89 -14.42 8.07
CA HIS A 300 -22.40 -13.05 8.23
C HIS A 300 -21.74 -12.26 9.39
N SER A 301 -21.05 -12.94 10.29
CA SER A 301 -20.36 -12.35 11.45
C SER A 301 -18.84 -12.27 11.25
N ARG A 302 -18.31 -12.79 10.13
CA ARG A 302 -16.87 -12.76 9.85
C ARG A 302 -16.47 -11.33 9.46
N PRO A 303 -15.45 -10.75 10.11
CA PRO A 303 -14.94 -9.45 9.68
C PRO A 303 -14.27 -9.57 8.31
N SER A 304 -14.43 -8.56 7.46
CA SER A 304 -13.68 -8.49 6.20
C SER A 304 -12.17 -8.39 6.48
N PRO A 305 -11.30 -8.98 5.62
CA PRO A 305 -9.86 -8.84 5.73
C PRO A 305 -9.45 -7.36 5.79
N PRO A 306 -8.55 -6.94 6.69
CA PRO A 306 -8.07 -5.56 6.76
C PRO A 306 -7.01 -5.31 5.68
N ALA A 307 -7.40 -5.40 4.42
CA ALA A 307 -6.52 -5.25 3.25
C ALA A 307 -5.66 -3.97 3.26
N PRO A 308 -6.12 -2.82 3.80
CA PRO A 308 -5.25 -1.64 3.98
C PRO A 308 -3.98 -1.92 4.79
N LEU A 309 -4.02 -2.81 5.79
CA LEU A 309 -2.83 -3.19 6.57
C LEU A 309 -1.83 -3.99 5.73
N LEU A 310 -2.30 -4.86 4.84
CA LEU A 310 -1.43 -5.57 3.90
C LEU A 310 -0.78 -4.59 2.93
N TYR A 311 -1.56 -3.67 2.36
CA TYR A 311 -1.05 -2.65 1.47
C TYR A 311 0.04 -1.80 2.15
N ALA A 312 -0.24 -1.31 3.37
CA ALA A 312 0.74 -0.57 4.16
C ALA A 312 2.01 -1.40 4.41
N ALA A 313 1.91 -2.67 4.79
CA ALA A 313 3.06 -3.53 4.99
C ALA A 313 3.91 -3.71 3.71
N VAL A 314 3.27 -3.84 2.54
CA VAL A 314 3.97 -3.96 1.25
C VAL A 314 4.68 -2.66 0.89
N VAL A 315 4.00 -1.52 1.02
CA VAL A 315 4.57 -0.18 0.73
C VAL A 315 5.75 0.09 1.65
N LEU A 316 5.59 -0.10 2.97
CA LEU A 316 6.66 0.12 3.94
C LEU A 316 7.85 -0.82 3.73
N THR A 317 7.60 -2.06 3.31
CA THR A 317 8.68 -2.98 2.91
C THR A 317 9.43 -2.41 1.71
N ARG A 318 8.72 -1.91 0.70
CA ARG A 318 9.33 -1.37 -0.52
C ARG A 318 10.13 -0.09 -0.29
N LEU A 319 9.66 0.78 0.60
CA LEU A 319 10.27 2.07 0.91
C LEU A 319 11.46 1.94 1.87
N PHE A 320 11.29 1.19 2.96
CA PHE A 320 12.19 1.27 4.10
C PHE A 320 13.04 0.03 4.32
N VAL A 321 12.80 -1.08 3.61
CA VAL A 321 13.65 -2.27 3.71
C VAL A 321 14.60 -2.31 2.51
N ILE A 322 15.89 -2.15 2.78
CA ILE A 322 16.95 -2.16 1.78
C ILE A 322 17.67 -3.52 1.82
N GLY A 323 18.05 -4.03 0.66
CA GLY A 323 18.77 -5.30 0.53
C GLY A 323 17.86 -6.52 0.37
N SER A 324 18.40 -7.70 0.65
CA SER A 324 17.70 -8.99 0.52
C SER A 324 17.99 -9.90 1.70
N VAL A 325 16.96 -10.65 2.11
CA VAL A 325 17.07 -11.73 3.09
C VAL A 325 18.05 -12.80 2.58
N GLU A 326 17.97 -13.15 1.29
CA GLU A 326 18.79 -14.21 0.66
C GLU A 326 20.28 -13.83 0.65
N LYS A 327 20.56 -12.55 0.39
CA LYS A 327 21.93 -11.99 0.39
C LYS A 327 22.40 -11.58 1.78
N ASN A 328 21.55 -11.74 2.79
CA ASN A 328 21.87 -11.47 4.19
C ASN A 328 22.38 -10.04 4.44
N ASN A 329 21.85 -9.06 3.71
CA ASN A 329 22.30 -7.66 3.71
C ASN A 329 21.14 -6.68 3.95
N LEU A 330 20.20 -7.06 4.81
CA LEU A 330 19.05 -6.20 5.13
C LEU A 330 19.45 -5.00 5.99
N SER A 331 19.03 -3.81 5.57
CA SER A 331 19.07 -2.58 6.36
C SER A 331 17.71 -1.87 6.31
N ILE A 332 17.56 -0.85 7.18
CA ILE A 332 16.36 -0.03 7.28
C ILE A 332 16.75 1.40 6.92
N ALA A 333 16.00 2.05 6.03
CA ALA A 333 16.15 3.48 5.78
C ALA A 333 15.63 4.29 6.98
N GLU A 334 16.35 5.36 7.36
CA GLU A 334 16.09 6.11 8.59
C GLU A 334 15.13 7.29 8.33
N GLY A 335 14.54 7.86 9.39
CA GLY A 335 13.67 9.05 9.31
C GLY A 335 12.28 8.85 8.71
N GLY A 336 12.00 7.67 8.14
CA GLY A 336 10.73 7.37 7.48
C GLY A 336 9.51 7.33 8.41
N ALA A 337 9.70 6.82 9.63
CA ALA A 337 8.61 6.67 10.61
C ALA A 337 8.15 8.03 11.14
N GLU A 338 9.11 8.91 11.41
CA GLU A 338 8.88 10.28 11.86
C GLU A 338 8.17 11.08 10.77
N LEU A 339 8.64 10.99 9.52
CA LEU A 339 8.00 11.65 8.38
C LEU A 339 6.56 11.15 8.15
N TYR A 340 6.30 9.86 8.36
CA TYR A 340 4.95 9.31 8.31
C TYR A 340 4.04 9.89 9.40
N LEU A 341 4.53 10.01 10.63
CA LEU A 341 3.76 10.57 11.74
C LEU A 341 3.40 12.05 11.50
N GLU A 342 4.30 12.81 10.87
CA GLU A 342 4.01 14.19 10.45
C GLU A 342 2.88 14.25 9.41
N TRP A 343 2.93 13.38 8.38
CA TRP A 343 1.85 13.27 7.40
C TRP A 343 0.52 12.86 8.05
N TRP A 344 0.56 11.91 8.98
CA TRP A 344 -0.61 11.47 9.72
C TRP A 344 -1.25 12.60 10.53
N ALA A 345 -0.45 13.41 11.23
CA ALA A 345 -0.95 14.57 11.97
C ALA A 345 -1.62 15.59 11.04
N ARG A 346 -1.00 15.92 9.91
CA ARG A 346 -1.57 16.86 8.91
C ARG A 346 -2.87 16.37 8.29
N GLN A 347 -2.93 15.08 7.96
CA GLN A 347 -4.15 14.49 7.41
C GLN A 347 -5.28 14.46 8.43
N ARG A 348 -4.94 14.33 9.72
CA ARG A 348 -5.92 14.44 10.81
C ARG A 348 -6.53 15.84 10.86
N GLU A 349 -5.69 16.88 10.89
CA GLU A 349 -6.13 18.28 10.89
C GLU A 349 -7.00 18.60 9.68
N THR A 350 -6.61 18.11 8.50
CA THR A 350 -7.39 18.29 7.26
C THR A 350 -8.76 17.59 7.34
N SER A 351 -8.80 16.37 7.89
CA SER A 351 -10.03 15.59 8.00
C SER A 351 -11.01 16.20 9.00
N GLU A 352 -10.52 16.74 10.12
CA GLU A 352 -11.36 17.38 11.16
C GLU A 352 -12.06 18.66 10.64
N VAL A 353 -11.53 19.31 9.60
CA VAL A 353 -12.13 20.50 8.97
C VAL A 353 -13.25 20.13 7.98
N HIS A 354 -13.30 18.90 7.48
CA HIS A 354 -14.32 18.46 6.52
C HIS A 354 -15.56 17.86 7.22
N LEU A 355 -16.77 18.26 6.80
CA LEU A 355 -18.05 17.86 7.40
C LEU A 355 -18.34 16.34 7.34
N ASP A 356 -17.63 15.60 6.49
CA ASP A 356 -17.72 14.14 6.33
C ASP A 356 -16.57 13.39 7.03
N ALA A 357 -15.96 14.01 8.06
CA ALA A 357 -14.86 13.40 8.81
C ALA A 357 -15.24 12.00 9.31
N PRO A 358 -14.36 10.99 9.14
CA PRO A 358 -14.61 9.66 9.68
C PRO A 358 -14.88 9.73 11.19
N ARG A 359 -16.01 9.19 11.64
CA ARG A 359 -16.40 9.25 13.06
C ARG A 359 -15.38 8.50 13.90
N ALA A 360 -14.59 9.26 14.66
CA ALA A 360 -13.67 8.73 15.64
C ALA A 360 -14.39 8.23 16.89
N GLY A 361 -13.87 7.16 17.50
CA GLY A 361 -14.29 6.74 18.82
C GLY A 361 -13.62 7.59 19.92
N VAL A 362 -14.11 7.43 21.15
CA VAL A 362 -13.59 8.14 22.34
C VAL A 362 -12.87 7.20 23.32
N LYS A 363 -12.78 5.90 23.03
CA LYS A 363 -12.05 4.98 23.92
C LYS A 363 -10.55 5.15 23.71
N THR A 364 -9.84 5.46 24.79
CA THR A 364 -8.39 5.46 24.81
C THR A 364 -7.86 4.03 24.69
N TRP A 365 -6.85 3.83 23.83
CA TRP A 365 -6.20 2.53 23.63
C TRP A 365 -5.61 1.94 24.92
N MET A 366 -5.23 2.79 25.88
CA MET A 366 -4.62 2.40 27.15
C MET A 366 -5.60 1.97 28.24
N SER A 367 -6.90 2.27 28.12
CA SER A 367 -7.89 1.87 29.12
C SER A 367 -8.16 0.35 29.14
N ASP A 368 -7.96 -0.34 28.01
CA ASP A 368 -8.17 -1.78 27.85
C ASP A 368 -6.90 -2.64 28.11
N LEU A 369 -5.74 -2.01 28.40
CA LEU A 369 -4.45 -2.69 28.64
C LEU A 369 -4.09 -2.82 30.14
N ARG A 370 -5.01 -2.49 31.06
CA ARG A 370 -4.81 -2.64 32.51
C ARG A 370 -5.32 -3.97 33.04
#